data_AF-A0A9P1IKD9-F1
#
_entry.id   AF-A0A9P1IKD9-F1
#
_cell.length_a   1.000
_cell.length_b   1.000
_cell.length_c   1.000
_cell.angle_alpha   90.00
_cell.angle_beta   90.00
_cell.angle_gamma   90.00
#
_symmetry.space_group_name_H-M   'P 1'
#
loop_
_entity.id
_entity.type
_entity.pdbx_description
1 polymer ?
#
loop_
_entity_poly.entity_id
_entity_poly.type
_entity_poly.pdbx_seq_one_letter_code
_entity_poly.pdbx_strand_id
1 'polypeptide(L)'
;MPISTLLFSFDKTTMSFCVFFSRFTVFVMNLAQLLVGLAVIALTLWIRFDKSFESEIRQNILQENDAEPLSADKYDIRVGIIVAFWVIIGFAIANVLIGLVGIIGAVLKNRFLLAPYFICEVLLFLLEAAIGIAMLFKRKTVRRIVKKYVYDSYNMNSVSDIQAFNNRYNCCGADNLPNVSCFAGQPTCSSAVWDRLDFTMMIFGISMLGVVVLQIIVSLFTVPIILEGKRETSYYSRRVSADS
;
A
#
# COMPACT_ATOMS: atom_id res chain seq x y z
N MET A 1 26.37 -19.70 47.09
CA MET A 1 26.17 -19.54 45.62
C MET A 1 26.66 -18.16 45.23
N PRO A 2 27.57 -18.01 44.25
CA PRO A 2 28.09 -16.69 43.91
C PRO A 2 27.02 -15.86 43.20
N ILE A 3 27.00 -14.56 43.50
CA ILE A 3 26.07 -13.56 42.97
C ILE A 3 26.09 -13.52 41.43
N SER A 4 27.23 -13.87 40.81
CA SER A 4 27.40 -13.99 39.36
C SER A 4 26.54 -15.08 38.72
N THR A 5 26.38 -16.25 39.35
CA THR A 5 25.51 -17.33 38.84
C THR A 5 24.03 -17.02 38.98
N LEU A 6 23.63 -16.26 40.01
CA LEU A 6 22.26 -15.80 40.19
C LEU A 6 21.88 -14.71 39.18
N LEU A 7 22.78 -13.73 38.95
CA LEU A 7 22.62 -12.72 37.90
C LEU A 7 22.53 -13.35 36.50
N PHE A 8 23.40 -14.32 36.20
CA PHE A 8 23.40 -15.02 34.92
C PHE A 8 22.14 -15.88 34.70
N SER A 9 21.60 -16.48 35.77
CA SER A 9 20.34 -17.23 35.71
C SER A 9 19.13 -16.32 35.58
N PHE A 10 19.11 -15.16 36.24
CA PHE A 10 18.02 -14.18 36.16
C PHE A 10 17.97 -13.49 34.80
N ASP A 11 19.13 -13.17 34.21
CA ASP A 11 19.28 -12.63 32.86
C ASP A 11 18.76 -13.62 31.80
N LYS A 12 19.04 -14.92 31.97
CA LYS A 12 18.58 -15.98 31.05
C LYS A 12 17.06 -16.22 31.10
N THR A 13 16.45 -16.19 32.30
CA THR A 13 14.99 -16.34 32.45
C THR A 13 14.23 -15.11 31.94
N THR A 14 14.78 -13.91 32.16
CA THR A 14 14.21 -12.64 31.66
C THR A 14 14.36 -12.52 30.13
N MET A 15 15.51 -12.91 29.56
CA MET A 15 15.68 -13.01 28.10
C MET A 15 14.67 -13.98 27.47
N SER A 16 14.43 -15.13 28.11
CA SER A 16 13.50 -16.14 27.60
C SER A 16 12.06 -15.63 27.51
N PHE A 17 11.59 -14.85 28.50
CA PHE A 17 10.25 -14.24 28.48
C PHE A 17 10.13 -13.13 27.42
N CYS A 18 11.14 -12.24 27.32
CA CYS A 18 11.16 -11.19 26.31
C CYS A 18 11.15 -11.74 24.88
N VAL A 19 11.86 -12.83 24.63
CA VAL A 19 11.91 -13.49 23.31
C VAL A 19 10.60 -14.21 23.01
N PHE A 20 9.98 -14.85 24.01
CA PHE A 20 8.66 -15.45 23.85
C PHE A 20 7.61 -14.40 23.47
N PHE A 21 7.55 -13.29 24.21
CA PHE A 21 6.66 -12.17 23.92
C PHE A 21 6.93 -11.59 22.52
N SER A 22 8.20 -11.37 22.17
CA SER A 22 8.58 -10.85 20.84
C SER A 22 8.12 -11.79 19.72
N ARG A 23 8.27 -13.12 19.89
CA ARG A 23 7.81 -14.11 18.90
C ARG A 23 6.29 -14.11 18.75
N PHE A 24 5.56 -13.99 19.86
CA PHE A 24 4.10 -13.88 19.82
C PHE A 24 3.67 -12.60 19.08
N THR A 25 4.29 -11.47 19.37
CA THR A 25 4.03 -10.19 18.67
C THR A 25 4.35 -10.31 17.18
N VAL A 26 5.51 -10.86 16.81
CA VAL A 26 5.88 -11.09 15.40
C VAL A 26 4.87 -11.99 14.70
N PHE A 27 4.39 -13.06 15.35
CA PHE A 27 3.35 -13.93 14.81
C PHE A 27 2.04 -13.16 14.54
N VAL A 28 1.51 -12.44 15.54
CA VAL A 28 0.23 -11.73 15.42
C VAL A 28 0.30 -10.62 14.37
N MET A 29 1.38 -9.86 14.33
CA MET A 29 1.51 -8.75 13.39
C MET A 29 1.75 -9.22 11.96
N ASN A 30 2.51 -10.31 11.75
CA ASN A 30 2.63 -10.90 10.41
C ASN A 30 1.32 -11.55 9.94
N LEU A 31 0.53 -12.10 10.86
CA LEU A 31 -0.83 -12.56 10.56
C LEU A 31 -1.73 -11.37 10.13
N ALA A 32 -1.66 -10.25 10.85
CA ALA A 32 -2.38 -9.04 10.46
C ALA A 32 -1.94 -8.54 9.07
N GLN A 33 -0.64 -8.48 8.80
CA GLN A 33 -0.08 -8.06 7.50
C GLN A 33 -0.56 -8.97 6.37
N LEU A 34 -0.57 -10.29 6.61
CA LEU A 34 -1.08 -11.27 5.66
C LEU A 34 -2.56 -11.04 5.35
N LEU A 35 -3.39 -10.84 6.38
CA LEU A 35 -4.83 -10.62 6.20
C LEU A 35 -5.12 -9.31 5.46
N VAL A 36 -4.38 -8.24 5.77
CA VAL A 36 -4.45 -6.97 5.05
C VAL A 36 -4.05 -7.16 3.59
N GLY A 37 -2.95 -7.88 3.32
CA GLY A 37 -2.53 -8.19 1.96
C GLY A 37 -3.59 -8.96 1.16
N LEU A 38 -4.19 -9.99 1.75
CA LEU A 38 -5.29 -10.73 1.13
C LEU A 38 -6.52 -9.87 0.87
N ALA A 39 -6.90 -9.00 1.81
CA ALA A 39 -8.01 -8.08 1.64
C ALA A 39 -7.75 -7.09 0.50
N VAL A 40 -6.54 -6.53 0.40
CA VAL A 40 -6.15 -5.63 -0.69
C VAL A 40 -6.19 -6.36 -2.03
N ILE A 41 -5.69 -7.60 -2.12
CA ILE A 41 -5.80 -8.40 -3.34
C ILE A 41 -7.26 -8.60 -3.73
N ALA A 42 -8.10 -9.05 -2.80
CA ALA A 42 -9.52 -9.32 -3.05
C ALA A 42 -10.26 -8.07 -3.53
N LEU A 43 -10.11 -6.94 -2.82
CA LEU A 43 -10.75 -5.67 -3.18
C LEU A 43 -10.24 -5.13 -4.52
N THR A 44 -8.94 -5.21 -4.78
CA THR A 44 -8.34 -4.69 -6.02
C THR A 44 -8.77 -5.51 -7.23
N LEU A 45 -8.81 -6.84 -7.11
CA LEU A 45 -9.33 -7.73 -8.16
C LEU A 45 -10.84 -7.53 -8.36
N TRP A 46 -11.60 -7.36 -7.28
CA TRP A 46 -13.03 -7.04 -7.36
C TRP A 46 -13.27 -5.76 -8.16
N ILE A 47 -12.61 -4.66 -7.78
CA ILE A 47 -12.71 -3.37 -8.49
C ILE A 47 -12.30 -3.50 -9.97
N ARG A 48 -11.30 -4.34 -10.27
CA ARG A 48 -10.82 -4.52 -11.64
C ARG A 48 -11.79 -5.34 -12.49
N PHE A 49 -12.38 -6.41 -11.96
CA PHE A 49 -13.19 -7.35 -12.73
C PHE A 49 -14.68 -7.11 -12.66
N ASP A 50 -15.17 -6.43 -11.63
CA ASP A 50 -16.57 -6.03 -11.56
C ASP A 50 -16.87 -4.98 -12.64
N LYS A 51 -17.82 -5.31 -13.52
CA LYS A 51 -18.23 -4.44 -14.63
C LYS A 51 -19.21 -3.34 -14.19
N SER A 52 -19.82 -3.49 -13.02
CA SER A 52 -20.81 -2.55 -12.47
C SER A 52 -20.11 -1.40 -11.73
N PHE A 53 -18.91 -1.64 -11.20
CA PHE A 53 -18.11 -0.63 -10.53
C PHE A 53 -17.67 0.47 -11.50
N GLU A 54 -18.21 1.68 -11.31
CA GLU A 54 -17.94 2.88 -12.12
C GLU A 54 -18.12 2.63 -13.63
N SER A 55 -19.13 1.83 -14.00
CA SER A 55 -19.36 1.35 -15.37
C SER A 55 -19.39 2.49 -16.40
N GLU A 56 -20.09 3.58 -16.10
CA GLU A 56 -20.22 4.76 -16.97
C GLU A 56 -18.85 5.42 -17.24
N ILE A 57 -18.13 5.81 -16.18
CA ILE A 57 -16.81 6.45 -16.29
C ILE A 57 -15.81 5.49 -16.95
N ARG A 58 -15.86 4.20 -16.61
CA ARG A 58 -14.95 3.19 -17.17
C ARG A 58 -15.17 2.98 -18.65
N GLN A 59 -16.43 2.90 -19.10
CA GLN A 59 -16.74 2.76 -20.53
C GLN A 59 -16.31 4.01 -21.30
N ASN A 60 -16.57 5.20 -20.76
CA ASN A 60 -16.18 6.45 -21.39
C ASN A 60 -14.67 6.60 -21.49
N ILE A 61 -13.92 6.26 -20.43
CA ILE A 61 -12.46 6.26 -20.47
C ILE A 61 -11.97 5.27 -21.51
N LEU A 62 -12.57 4.07 -21.63
CA LEU A 62 -12.20 3.00 -22.57
C LEU A 62 -12.61 3.23 -24.03
N GLN A 63 -13.36 4.30 -24.32
CA GLN A 63 -13.73 4.69 -25.68
C GLN A 63 -12.52 5.29 -26.43
N GLU A 64 -12.09 4.66 -27.54
CA GLU A 64 -10.92 5.07 -28.33
C GLU A 64 -11.24 5.99 -29.51
N ASN A 65 -12.52 6.18 -29.82
CA ASN A 65 -12.97 6.90 -31.02
C ASN A 65 -13.12 8.42 -30.82
N ASP A 66 -12.73 8.96 -29.67
CA ASP A 66 -12.90 10.38 -29.38
C ASP A 66 -11.84 11.22 -30.11
N ALA A 67 -12.21 12.45 -30.48
CA ALA A 67 -11.30 13.38 -31.13
C ALA A 67 -10.20 13.86 -30.15
N GLU A 68 -9.05 14.27 -30.69
CA GLU A 68 -8.03 14.96 -29.89
C GLU A 68 -8.53 16.34 -29.44
N PRO A 69 -8.17 16.83 -28.23
CA PRO A 69 -7.20 16.27 -27.28
C PRO A 69 -7.75 15.22 -26.28
N LEU A 70 -9.06 14.95 -26.27
CA LEU A 70 -9.72 14.11 -25.25
C LEU A 70 -9.22 12.66 -25.26
N SER A 71 -8.92 12.10 -26.44
CA SER A 71 -8.38 10.74 -26.57
C SER A 71 -6.99 10.58 -25.94
N ALA A 72 -6.13 11.59 -26.04
CA ALA A 72 -4.80 11.59 -25.42
C ALA A 72 -4.89 11.63 -23.88
N ASP A 73 -5.79 12.46 -23.34
CA ASP A 73 -6.02 12.54 -21.89
C ASP A 73 -6.61 11.22 -21.34
N LYS A 74 -7.54 10.60 -22.07
CA LYS A 74 -8.08 9.28 -21.73
C LYS A 74 -7.00 8.19 -21.76
N TYR A 75 -6.09 8.23 -22.74
CA TYR A 75 -4.97 7.28 -22.83
C TYR A 75 -4.07 7.36 -21.59
N ASP A 76 -3.65 8.55 -21.19
CA ASP A 76 -2.80 8.75 -20.00
C ASP A 76 -3.46 8.21 -18.73
N ILE A 77 -4.77 8.45 -18.57
CA ILE A 77 -5.55 7.94 -17.43
C ILE A 77 -5.62 6.41 -17.45
N ARG A 78 -5.88 5.78 -18.60
CA ARG A 78 -5.92 4.32 -18.73
C ARG A 78 -4.60 3.68 -18.34
N VAL A 79 -3.49 4.18 -18.87
CA VAL A 79 -2.15 3.67 -18.56
C VAL A 79 -1.87 3.82 -17.07
N GLY A 80 -2.20 4.98 -16.49
CA GLY A 80 -2.08 5.23 -15.05
C GLY A 80 -2.84 4.21 -14.20
N ILE A 81 -4.10 3.91 -14.54
CA ILE A 81 -4.93 2.93 -13.83
C ILE A 81 -4.33 1.51 -13.94
N ILE A 82 -3.85 1.11 -15.13
CA ILE A 82 -3.28 -0.22 -15.35
C ILE A 82 -1.98 -0.38 -14.55
N VAL A 83 -1.10 0.62 -14.58
CA VAL A 83 0.16 0.59 -13.83
C VAL A 83 -0.13 0.54 -12.32
N ALA A 84 -1.01 1.40 -11.82
CA ALA A 84 -1.40 1.42 -10.42
C ALA A 84 -1.96 0.07 -9.95
N PHE A 85 -2.83 -0.55 -10.76
CA PHE A 85 -3.39 -1.86 -10.48
C PHE A 85 -2.32 -2.94 -10.30
N TRP A 86 -1.38 -3.05 -11.24
CA TRP A 86 -0.32 -4.07 -11.17
C TRP A 86 0.67 -3.81 -10.03
N VAL A 87 0.97 -2.54 -9.73
CA VAL A 87 1.81 -2.18 -8.58
C VAL A 87 1.11 -2.58 -7.28
N ILE A 88 -0.15 -2.21 -7.06
CA ILE A 88 -0.89 -2.55 -5.84
C ILE A 88 -0.96 -4.07 -5.64
N ILE A 89 -1.28 -4.83 -6.70
CA ILE A 89 -1.31 -6.30 -6.65
C ILE A 89 0.07 -6.88 -6.33
N GLY A 90 1.14 -6.36 -6.95
CA GLY A 90 2.51 -6.81 -6.70
C GLY A 90 2.93 -6.64 -5.24
N PHE A 91 2.71 -5.46 -4.66
CA PHE A 91 3.00 -5.20 -3.25
C PHE A 91 2.14 -6.04 -2.31
N ALA A 92 0.86 -6.22 -2.63
CA ALA A 92 -0.02 -7.03 -1.80
C ALA A 92 0.38 -8.51 -1.79
N ILE A 93 0.77 -9.08 -2.94
CA ILE A 93 1.30 -10.45 -3.03
C ILE A 93 2.61 -10.56 -2.24
N ALA A 94 3.53 -9.60 -2.40
CA ALA A 94 4.78 -9.58 -1.63
C ALA A 94 4.51 -9.55 -0.12
N ASN A 95 3.57 -8.73 0.33
CA ASN A 95 3.14 -8.65 1.73
C ASN A 95 2.56 -9.98 2.25
N VAL A 96 1.75 -10.68 1.45
CA VAL A 96 1.23 -12.00 1.82
C VAL A 96 2.36 -13.03 1.95
N LEU A 97 3.28 -13.07 0.99
CA LEU A 97 4.41 -14.02 1.02
C LEU A 97 5.34 -13.74 2.20
N ILE A 98 5.70 -12.47 2.43
CA ILE A 98 6.54 -12.06 3.55
C ILE A 98 5.84 -12.36 4.88
N GLY A 99 4.54 -12.06 5.00
CA GLY A 99 3.74 -12.39 6.18
C GLY A 99 3.70 -13.89 6.47
N LEU A 100 3.50 -14.75 5.45
CA LEU A 100 3.56 -16.21 5.59
C LEU A 100 4.92 -16.67 6.10
N VAL A 101 6.01 -16.19 5.51
CA VAL A 101 7.37 -16.55 5.93
C VAL A 101 7.63 -16.05 7.36
N GLY A 102 7.14 -14.86 7.73
CA GLY A 102 7.23 -14.32 9.09
C GLY A 102 6.51 -15.18 10.13
N ILE A 103 5.30 -15.64 9.82
CA ILE A 103 4.52 -16.57 10.67
C ILE A 103 5.29 -17.89 10.85
N ILE A 104 5.74 -18.49 9.74
CA ILE A 104 6.50 -19.75 9.77
C ILE A 104 7.81 -19.57 10.56
N GLY A 105 8.49 -18.44 10.40
CA GLY A 105 9.74 -18.12 11.11
C GLY A 105 9.55 -17.93 12.61
N ALA A 106 8.43 -17.33 13.01
CA ALA A 106 8.05 -17.19 14.40
C ALA A 106 7.79 -18.56 15.07
N VAL A 107 7.08 -19.47 14.37
CA VAL A 107 6.69 -20.79 14.87
C VAL A 107 7.86 -21.80 14.85
N LEU A 108 8.56 -21.95 13.72
CA LEU A 108 9.60 -22.96 13.54
C LEU A 108 10.91 -22.64 14.27
N LYS A 109 11.02 -21.45 14.87
CA LYS A 109 12.24 -20.95 15.53
C LYS A 109 13.50 -21.04 14.66
N ASN A 110 13.33 -21.06 13.33
CA ASN A 110 14.42 -21.23 12.38
C ASN A 110 15.02 -19.88 11.95
N ARG A 111 16.24 -19.60 12.40
CA ARG A 111 17.01 -18.39 12.05
C ARG A 111 17.27 -18.21 10.55
N PHE A 112 17.40 -19.30 9.80
CA PHE A 112 17.67 -19.25 8.36
C PHE A 112 16.45 -18.80 7.55
N LEU A 113 15.26 -18.90 8.14
CA LEU A 113 14.04 -18.36 7.57
C LEU A 113 13.79 -16.91 8.02
N LEU A 114 14.11 -16.60 9.28
CA LEU A 114 13.83 -15.29 9.88
C LEU A 114 14.75 -14.17 9.36
N ALA A 115 16.02 -14.48 9.07
CA ALA A 115 16.97 -13.51 8.52
C ALA A 115 16.59 -13.00 7.11
N PRO A 116 16.32 -13.86 6.10
CA PRO A 116 15.89 -13.38 4.78
C PRO A 116 14.51 -12.71 4.84
N TYR A 117 13.59 -13.19 5.70
CA TYR A 117 12.33 -12.52 5.97
C TYR A 117 12.52 -11.05 6.36
N PHE A 118 13.37 -10.79 7.35
CA PHE A 118 13.64 -9.44 7.85
C PHE A 118 14.25 -8.54 6.76
N ILE A 119 15.15 -9.08 5.95
CA ILE A 119 15.74 -8.33 4.82
C ILE A 119 14.67 -7.97 3.79
N CYS A 120 13.81 -8.93 3.39
CA CYS A 120 12.73 -8.67 2.45
C CYS A 120 11.72 -7.65 2.97
N GLU A 121 11.41 -7.69 4.27
CA GLU A 121 10.50 -6.76 4.93
C GLU A 121 11.06 -5.33 4.92
N VAL A 122 12.35 -5.15 5.27
CA VAL A 122 13.02 -3.85 5.17
C VAL A 122 13.07 -3.34 3.72
N LEU A 123 13.35 -4.20 2.74
CA LEU A 123 13.34 -3.81 1.33
C LEU A 123 11.95 -3.36 0.87
N LEU A 124 10.90 -4.05 1.30
CA LEU A 124 9.53 -3.69 0.98
C LEU A 124 9.16 -2.34 1.60
N PHE A 125 9.49 -2.12 2.86
CA PHE A 125 9.32 -0.83 3.53
C PHE A 125 9.98 0.32 2.75
N LEU A 126 11.24 0.15 2.31
CA LEU A 126 11.95 1.17 1.54
C LEU A 126 11.27 1.46 0.19
N LEU A 127 10.79 0.43 -0.49
CA LEU A 127 10.05 0.56 -1.74
C LEU A 127 8.70 1.26 -1.55
N GLU A 128 7.96 0.89 -0.51
CA GLU A 128 6.70 1.52 -0.14
C GLU A 128 6.92 3.02 0.16
N ALA A 129 7.91 3.35 1.00
CA ALA A 129 8.27 4.73 1.31
C ALA A 129 8.65 5.53 0.05
N ALA A 130 9.45 4.95 -0.86
CA ALA A 130 9.83 5.60 -2.11
C ALA A 130 8.61 5.91 -3.00
N ILE A 131 7.68 4.97 -3.12
CA ILE A 131 6.43 5.17 -3.89
C ILE A 131 5.54 6.21 -3.23
N GLY A 132 5.37 6.15 -1.90
CA GLY A 132 4.60 7.12 -1.14
C GLY A 132 5.12 8.55 -1.35
N ILE A 133 6.43 8.74 -1.25
CA ILE A 133 7.08 10.04 -1.51
C ILE A 133 6.90 10.47 -2.96
N ALA A 134 7.10 9.58 -3.93
CA ALA A 134 6.91 9.90 -5.35
C ALA A 134 5.47 10.37 -5.64
N MET A 135 4.47 9.76 -4.99
CA MET A 135 3.06 10.13 -5.14
C MET A 135 2.78 11.56 -4.66
N LEU A 136 3.43 12.00 -3.57
CA LEU A 136 3.30 13.37 -3.06
C LEU A 136 3.74 14.42 -4.09
N PHE A 137 4.85 14.17 -4.78
CA PHE A 137 5.33 15.06 -5.86
C PHE A 137 4.40 15.04 -7.08
N LYS A 138 3.82 13.88 -7.40
CA LYS A 138 2.94 13.72 -8.57
C LYS A 138 1.52 14.22 -8.33
N ARG A 139 1.09 14.48 -7.09
CA ARG A 139 -0.26 14.97 -6.75
C ARG A 139 -0.70 16.18 -7.59
N LYS A 140 0.18 17.17 -7.79
CA LYS A 140 -0.12 18.35 -8.63
C LYS A 140 -0.34 18.00 -10.09
N THR A 141 0.46 17.06 -10.62
CA THR A 141 0.31 16.58 -12.00
C THR A 141 -1.00 15.82 -12.17
N VAL A 142 -1.36 14.93 -11.23
CA VAL A 142 -2.64 14.21 -11.29
C VAL A 142 -3.83 15.18 -11.22
N ARG A 143 -3.77 16.19 -10.35
CA ARG A 143 -4.79 17.26 -10.31
C ARG A 143 -4.97 17.92 -11.67
N ARG A 144 -3.87 18.26 -12.34
CA ARG A 144 -3.91 18.91 -13.65
C ARG A 144 -4.55 18.00 -14.69
N ILE A 145 -4.14 16.73 -14.77
CA ILE A 145 -4.68 15.75 -15.73
C ILE A 145 -6.18 15.57 -15.52
N VAL A 146 -6.62 15.38 -14.27
CA VAL A 146 -8.05 15.19 -13.95
C VAL A 146 -8.88 16.41 -14.29
N LYS A 147 -8.42 17.61 -13.91
CA LYS A 147 -9.13 18.86 -14.24
C LYS A 147 -9.17 19.11 -15.75
N LYS A 148 -8.09 18.79 -16.46
CA LYS A 148 -8.00 18.90 -17.92
C LYS A 148 -8.96 17.94 -18.61
N TYR A 149 -9.01 16.68 -18.17
CA TYR A 149 -9.96 15.69 -18.69
C TYR A 149 -11.43 16.14 -18.56
N VAL A 150 -11.80 16.71 -17.39
CA VAL A 150 -13.14 17.28 -17.21
C VAL A 150 -13.34 18.49 -18.13
N TYR A 151 -12.38 19.40 -18.21
CA TYR A 151 -12.47 20.57 -19.10
C TYR A 151 -12.66 20.17 -20.56
N ASP A 152 -11.84 19.25 -21.07
CA ASP A 152 -11.89 18.80 -22.47
C ASP A 152 -13.20 18.06 -22.76
N SER A 153 -13.74 17.32 -21.79
CA SER A 153 -15.05 16.67 -21.92
C SER A 153 -16.18 17.68 -22.13
N TYR A 154 -16.19 18.81 -21.42
CA TYR A 154 -17.17 19.88 -21.64
C TYR A 154 -16.88 20.69 -22.91
N ASN A 155 -15.61 21.05 -23.15
CA ASN A 155 -15.21 21.86 -24.30
C ASN A 155 -15.51 21.15 -25.63
N MET A 156 -15.41 19.82 -25.66
CA MET A 156 -15.71 19.00 -26.83
C MET A 156 -17.15 18.47 -26.86
N ASN A 157 -18.00 18.89 -25.91
CA ASN A 157 -19.38 18.42 -25.77
C ASN A 157 -19.51 16.88 -25.75
N SER A 158 -18.60 16.19 -25.03
CA SER A 158 -18.70 14.74 -24.83
C SER A 158 -19.84 14.42 -23.88
N VAL A 159 -21.04 14.20 -24.44
CA VAL A 159 -22.28 14.03 -23.67
C VAL A 159 -22.19 12.88 -22.66
N SER A 160 -21.54 11.77 -23.02
CA SER A 160 -21.40 10.61 -22.13
C SER A 160 -20.51 10.90 -20.93
N ASP A 161 -19.36 11.55 -21.13
CA ASP A 161 -18.45 11.96 -20.05
C ASP A 161 -19.12 13.00 -19.12
N ILE A 162 -19.77 14.00 -19.71
CA ILE A 162 -20.48 15.06 -18.96
C ILE A 162 -21.59 14.47 -18.10
N GLN A 163 -22.41 13.57 -18.64
CA GLN A 163 -23.49 12.93 -17.88
C GLN A 163 -22.95 12.10 -16.73
N ALA A 164 -21.88 11.33 -16.96
CA ALA A 164 -21.23 10.55 -15.91
C ALA A 164 -20.73 11.46 -14.77
N PHE A 165 -20.08 12.60 -15.08
CA PHE A 165 -19.64 13.53 -14.05
C PHE A 165 -20.80 14.17 -13.29
N ASN A 166 -21.79 14.72 -14.01
CA ASN A 166 -22.94 15.39 -13.42
C ASN A 166 -23.70 14.46 -12.47
N ASN A 167 -24.01 13.24 -12.91
CA ASN A 167 -24.80 12.28 -12.13
C ASN A 167 -24.02 11.73 -10.93
N ARG A 168 -22.73 11.40 -11.13
CA ARG A 168 -21.90 10.79 -10.08
C ARG A 168 -21.51 11.75 -8.98
N TYR A 169 -21.19 12.99 -9.35
CA TYR A 169 -20.61 13.99 -8.46
C TYR A 169 -21.55 15.15 -8.12
N ASN A 170 -22.77 15.15 -8.69
CA ASN A 170 -23.78 16.20 -8.50
C ASN A 170 -23.21 17.61 -8.77
N CYS A 171 -22.50 17.75 -9.88
CA CYS A 171 -21.75 18.94 -10.27
C CYS A 171 -22.23 19.44 -11.64
N CYS A 172 -21.79 20.65 -12.02
CA CYS A 172 -22.09 21.20 -13.35
C CYS A 172 -20.95 22.10 -13.85
N GLY A 173 -20.59 21.95 -15.12
CA GLY A 173 -19.60 22.76 -15.80
C GLY A 173 -18.15 22.43 -15.42
N ALA A 174 -17.21 23.11 -16.08
CA ALA A 174 -15.78 22.97 -15.85
C ALA A 174 -15.15 24.33 -15.48
N ASP A 175 -14.00 24.28 -14.81
CA ASP A 175 -13.25 25.49 -14.45
C ASP A 175 -12.87 26.28 -15.72
N ASN A 176 -13.08 27.60 -15.72
CA ASN A 176 -12.77 28.53 -16.83
C ASN A 176 -13.56 28.31 -18.13
N LEU A 177 -14.64 27.52 -18.12
CA LEU A 177 -15.50 27.37 -19.31
C LEU A 177 -16.72 28.32 -19.21
N PRO A 178 -16.83 29.34 -20.09
CA PRO A 178 -17.99 30.23 -20.11
C PRO A 178 -19.22 29.56 -20.75
N ASN A 179 -20.42 30.07 -20.46
CA ASN A 179 -21.69 29.71 -21.11
C ASN A 179 -22.29 28.33 -20.78
N VAL A 180 -21.97 27.74 -19.63
CA VAL A 180 -22.67 26.55 -19.14
C VAL A 180 -23.83 26.98 -18.23
N SER A 181 -25.06 26.63 -18.60
CA SER A 181 -26.26 26.94 -17.80
C SER A 181 -26.40 25.99 -16.61
N CYS A 182 -25.72 26.32 -15.51
CA CYS A 182 -25.76 25.58 -14.25
C CYS A 182 -26.73 26.22 -13.25
N PHE A 183 -27.22 25.43 -12.28
CA PHE A 183 -28.01 25.95 -11.17
C PHE A 183 -27.16 26.84 -10.24
N ALA A 184 -27.76 27.88 -9.66
CA ALA A 184 -27.07 28.79 -8.76
C ALA A 184 -26.58 28.07 -7.50
N GLY A 185 -25.27 28.13 -7.22
CA GLY A 185 -24.65 27.51 -6.05
C GLY A 185 -24.15 26.07 -6.23
N GLN A 186 -24.22 25.51 -7.45
CA GLN A 186 -23.70 24.18 -7.74
C GLN A 186 -22.17 24.20 -7.98
N PRO A 187 -21.39 23.22 -7.48
CA PRO A 187 -19.94 23.17 -7.70
C PRO A 187 -19.56 22.77 -9.12
N THR A 188 -18.38 23.22 -9.58
CA THR A 188 -17.81 22.78 -10.87
C THR A 188 -17.41 21.31 -10.81
N CYS A 189 -17.59 20.58 -11.90
CA CYS A 189 -17.17 19.18 -11.97
C CYS A 189 -15.65 19.03 -11.89
N SER A 190 -14.88 20.00 -12.39
CA SER A 190 -13.42 20.00 -12.26
C SER A 190 -12.97 19.96 -10.80
N SER A 191 -13.67 20.66 -9.91
CA SER A 191 -13.35 20.67 -8.48
C SER A 191 -13.98 19.47 -7.75
N ALA A 192 -15.24 19.13 -8.02
CA ALA A 192 -15.92 18.01 -7.38
C ALA A 192 -15.25 16.64 -7.66
N VAL A 193 -14.85 16.38 -8.90
CA VAL A 193 -14.12 15.16 -9.29
C VAL A 193 -12.76 15.11 -8.59
N TRP A 194 -12.04 16.23 -8.60
CA TRP A 194 -10.74 16.32 -7.93
C TRP A 194 -10.84 16.11 -6.43
N ASP A 195 -11.81 16.73 -5.75
CA ASP A 195 -11.95 16.63 -4.29
C ASP A 195 -12.29 15.21 -3.86
N ARG A 196 -13.11 14.50 -4.64
CA ARG A 196 -13.40 13.07 -4.40
C ARG A 196 -12.16 12.19 -4.58
N LEU A 197 -11.38 12.47 -5.62
CA LEU A 197 -10.13 11.75 -5.86
C LEU A 197 -9.10 12.06 -4.77
N ASP A 198 -8.97 13.31 -4.36
CA ASP A 198 -8.03 13.77 -3.34
C ASP A 198 -8.37 13.19 -1.96
N PHE A 199 -9.65 13.14 -1.61
CA PHE A 199 -10.13 12.47 -0.41
C PHE A 199 -9.79 10.97 -0.42
N THR A 200 -9.99 10.31 -1.57
CA THR A 200 -9.66 8.90 -1.74
C THR A 200 -8.14 8.67 -1.63
N MET A 201 -7.32 9.49 -2.29
CA MET A 201 -5.85 9.45 -2.18
C MET A 201 -5.38 9.69 -0.75
N MET A 202 -6.03 10.56 0.00
CA MET A 202 -5.73 10.79 1.42
C MET A 202 -6.00 9.54 2.27
N ILE A 203 -7.14 8.87 2.06
CA ILE A 203 -7.43 7.61 2.76
C ILE A 203 -6.37 6.55 2.45
N PHE A 204 -6.00 6.39 1.16
CA PHE A 204 -4.93 5.48 0.76
C PHE A 204 -3.58 5.86 1.38
N GLY A 205 -3.27 7.16 1.50
CA GLY A 205 -2.06 7.64 2.16
C GLY A 205 -2.03 7.31 3.65
N ILE A 206 -3.16 7.48 4.36
CA ILE A 206 -3.26 7.15 5.79
C ILE A 206 -3.15 5.64 6.01
N SER A 207 -3.82 4.83 5.18
CA SER A 207 -3.73 3.36 5.30
C SER A 207 -2.31 2.87 5.03
N MET A 208 -1.64 3.41 4.00
CA MET A 208 -0.25 3.10 3.69
C MET A 208 0.72 3.50 4.81
N LEU A 209 0.53 4.67 5.43
CA LEU A 209 1.30 5.05 6.61
C LEU A 209 1.09 4.06 7.77
N GLY A 210 -0.13 3.58 7.98
CA GLY A 210 -0.44 2.55 8.96
C GLY A 210 0.33 1.25 8.72
N VAL A 211 0.38 0.78 7.46
CA VAL A 211 1.14 -0.42 7.06
C VAL A 211 2.63 -0.24 7.35
N VAL A 212 3.20 0.91 6.99
CA VAL A 212 4.61 1.25 7.26
C VAL A 212 4.92 1.24 8.77
N VAL A 213 4.03 1.80 9.60
CA VAL A 213 4.21 1.79 11.06
C VAL A 213 4.17 0.36 11.60
N LEU A 214 3.25 -0.48 11.10
CA LEU A 214 3.18 -1.89 11.48
C LEU A 214 4.45 -2.65 11.08
N GLN A 215 4.96 -2.43 9.87
CA GLN A 215 6.25 -2.97 9.41
C GLN A 215 7.38 -2.61 10.37
N ILE A 216 7.58 -1.32 10.66
CA ILE A 216 8.62 -0.85 11.59
C ILE A 216 8.52 -1.53 12.97
N ILE A 217 7.31 -1.64 13.53
CA ILE A 217 7.08 -2.32 14.81
C ILE A 217 7.51 -3.79 14.71
N VAL A 218 7.13 -4.49 13.64
CA VAL A 218 7.51 -5.88 13.40
C VAL A 218 9.01 -6.03 13.24
N SER A 219 9.68 -5.15 12.49
CA SER A 219 11.13 -5.14 12.34
C SER A 219 11.81 -5.04 13.71
N LEU A 220 11.35 -4.12 14.57
CA LEU A 220 11.91 -3.89 15.91
C LEU A 220 11.82 -5.13 16.80
N PHE A 221 10.68 -5.83 16.80
CA PHE A 221 10.52 -7.07 17.57
C PHE A 221 11.24 -8.27 16.94
N THR A 222 11.55 -8.23 15.64
CA THR A 222 12.27 -9.30 14.94
C THR A 222 13.77 -9.28 15.25
N VAL A 223 14.38 -8.11 15.40
CA VAL A 223 15.82 -7.93 15.70
C VAL A 223 16.30 -8.75 16.91
N PRO A 224 15.71 -8.68 18.12
CA PRO A 224 16.20 -9.44 19.28
C PRO A 224 16.16 -10.95 19.05
N ILE A 225 15.15 -11.45 18.33
CA ILE A 225 15.00 -12.87 17.99
C ILE A 225 16.14 -13.33 17.08
N ILE A 226 16.53 -12.53 16.09
CA ILE A 226 17.65 -12.83 15.18
C ILE A 226 18.98 -12.79 15.93
N LEU A 227 19.20 -11.78 16.79
CA LEU A 227 20.43 -11.62 17.55
C LEU A 227 20.68 -12.78 18.51
N GLU A 228 19.64 -13.27 19.19
CA GLU A 228 19.74 -14.42 20.07
C GLU A 228 20.09 -15.70 19.29
N GLY A 229 19.42 -15.95 18.16
CA GLY A 229 19.75 -17.08 17.28
C GLY A 229 21.17 -17.03 16.71
N LYS A 230 21.76 -15.84 16.52
CA LYS A 230 23.17 -15.67 16.15
C LYS A 230 24.11 -16.04 17.30
N ARG A 231 23.77 -15.64 18.54
CA ARG A 231 24.56 -15.97 19.74
C ARG A 231 24.63 -17.47 19.99
N GLU A 232 23.51 -18.19 19.88
CA GLU A 232 23.47 -19.64 20.10
C GLU A 232 24.38 -20.41 19.13
N THR A 233 24.33 -20.09 17.83
CA THR A 233 25.19 -20.76 16.84
C THR A 233 26.66 -20.41 17.01
N SER A 234 26.99 -19.17 17.36
CA SER A 234 28.38 -18.77 17.64
C SER A 234 28.93 -19.46 18.89
N TYR A 235 28.09 -19.69 19.90
CA TYR A 235 28.47 -20.45 21.10
C TYR A 235 28.69 -21.93 20.79
N TYR A 236 27.78 -22.56 20.04
CA TYR A 236 27.92 -23.96 19.61
C TYR A 236 29.18 -24.18 18.77
N SER A 237 29.43 -23.31 17.78
CA SER A 237 30.61 -23.42 16.93
C SER A 237 31.92 -23.26 17.70
N ARG A 238 31.97 -22.34 18.69
CA ARG A 238 33.14 -22.20 19.57
C ARG A 238 33.37 -23.41 20.46
N ARG A 239 32.30 -24.08 20.91
CA ARG A 239 32.43 -25.29 21.73
C ARG A 239 33.01 -26.44 20.91
N VAL A 240 32.49 -26.67 19.69
CA VAL A 240 33.01 -27.70 18.78
C VAL A 240 34.48 -27.50 18.45
N SER A 241 34.92 -26.24 18.23
CA SER A 241 36.34 -25.93 17.98
C SER A 241 37.25 -26.03 19.21
N ALA A 242 36.68 -26.05 20.43
CA ALA A 242 37.45 -26.23 21.66
C ALA A 242 37.65 -27.71 22.02
N ASP A 243 36.79 -28.58 21.49
CA ASP A 243 36.83 -30.04 21.69
C ASP A 243 37.64 -30.77 20.59
N SER A 244 38.15 -30.04 19.58
CA SER A 244 38.96 -30.53 18.45
C SER A 244 40.42 -30.10 18.55
#